data_AF-A0A9E2UN01-F1
#
_entry.id   AF-A0A9E2UN01-F1
#
_cell.length_a   1.000
_cell.length_b   1.000
_cell.length_c   1.000
_cell.angle_alpha   90.00
_cell.angle_beta   90.00
_cell.angle_gamma   90.00
#
_symmetry.space_group_name_H-M   'P 1'
#
loop_
_entity.id
_entity.type
_entity.pdbx_description
1 polymer ?
#
loop_
_entity_poly.entity_id
_entity_poly.type
_entity_poly.pdbx_seq_one_letter_code
_entity_poly.pdbx_strand_id
1 'polypeptide(L)'
;MRKKIIVSVIIALAVSAGAYLYFYKPFARQTAIEAVLPGDTLGMVRVCELKKQIERFKSSRMGQALGGIDLPQLMAAMDMPLKQREETMHSMANFKTAVNSPWFDTLFGKDVSFALLNVNLDPSQIETIDPKTLLDAVVLVARPKQPIHVLESLNSMFGSQLSVKTQNYKQWEISSFLLENGQPVYYSLTKGLMIAGFSITPLKRCLEQSLDATTSLLQAQIYQRHCA
;
A
#
# COMPACT_ATOMS: atom_id res chain seq x y z
N MET A 1 -0.94 -11.33 60.19
CA MET A 1 -1.47 -11.94 58.95
C MET A 1 -2.27 -10.96 58.08
N ARG A 2 -3.19 -10.14 58.63
CA ARG A 2 -3.98 -9.14 57.87
C ARG A 2 -3.17 -8.20 56.96
N LYS A 3 -2.00 -7.70 57.39
CA LYS A 3 -1.15 -6.80 56.58
C LYS A 3 -0.61 -7.45 55.30
N LYS A 4 -0.31 -8.76 55.31
CA LYS A 4 0.20 -9.48 54.13
C LYS A 4 -0.90 -9.69 53.07
N ILE A 5 -2.14 -9.90 53.52
CA ILE A 5 -3.31 -10.04 52.64
C ILE A 5 -3.60 -8.72 51.92
N ILE A 6 -3.55 -7.59 52.65
CA ILE A 6 -3.78 -6.26 52.07
C ILE A 6 -2.74 -5.93 50.98
N VAL A 7 -1.46 -6.23 51.22
CA VAL A 7 -0.39 -5.98 50.24
C VAL A 7 -0.57 -6.85 48.99
N SER A 8 -0.96 -8.12 49.16
CA SER A 8 -1.24 -9.03 48.03
C SER A 8 -2.39 -8.52 47.16
N VAL A 9 -3.47 -8.02 47.78
CA VAL A 9 -4.63 -7.49 47.05
C VAL A 9 -4.26 -6.22 46.28
N ILE A 10 -3.44 -5.34 46.85
CA ILE A 10 -2.98 -4.11 46.18
C ILE A 10 -2.11 -4.44 44.95
N ILE A 11 -1.19 -5.40 45.09
CA ILE A 11 -0.34 -5.83 43.96
C ILE A 11 -1.20 -6.45 42.85
N ALA A 12 -2.17 -7.31 43.21
CA ALA A 12 -3.08 -7.91 42.24
C ALA A 12 -3.90 -6.85 41.49
N LEU A 13 -4.38 -5.82 42.19
CA LEU A 13 -5.09 -4.68 41.58
C LEU A 13 -4.18 -3.87 40.67
N ALA A 14 -2.93 -3.59 41.07
CA ALA A 14 -1.98 -2.86 40.25
C ALA A 14 -1.59 -3.62 38.98
N VAL A 15 -1.39 -4.94 39.07
CA VAL A 15 -1.12 -5.80 37.89
C VAL A 15 -2.35 -5.87 36.98
N SER A 16 -3.55 -5.98 37.55
CA SER A 16 -4.80 -6.04 36.79
C SER A 16 -5.10 -4.70 36.10
N ALA A 17 -4.89 -3.56 36.78
CA ALA A 17 -5.02 -2.23 36.20
C ALA A 17 -3.93 -1.95 35.15
N GLY A 18 -2.70 -2.40 35.39
CA GLY A 18 -1.60 -2.31 34.44
C GLY A 18 -1.85 -3.14 33.18
N ALA A 19 -2.32 -4.38 33.34
CA ALA A 19 -2.72 -5.25 32.23
C ALA A 19 -3.92 -4.66 31.50
N TYR A 20 -4.93 -4.17 32.22
CA TYR A 20 -6.07 -3.50 31.62
C TYR A 20 -5.62 -2.29 30.80
N LEU A 21 -4.81 -1.37 31.35
CA LEU A 21 -4.30 -0.22 30.61
C LEU A 21 -3.39 -0.60 29.42
N TYR A 22 -2.64 -1.69 29.53
CA TYR A 22 -1.80 -2.20 28.44
C TYR A 22 -2.62 -2.80 27.30
N PHE A 23 -3.66 -3.57 27.61
CA PHE A 23 -4.55 -4.20 26.62
C PHE A 23 -5.67 -3.26 26.12
N TYR A 24 -6.12 -2.30 26.92
CA TYR A 24 -7.17 -1.32 26.60
C TYR A 24 -6.65 0.06 26.22
N LYS A 25 -5.34 0.30 26.11
CA LYS A 25 -4.86 1.45 25.34
C LYS A 25 -5.52 1.33 23.96
N PRO A 26 -6.45 2.23 23.60
CA PRO A 26 -7.10 2.14 22.31
C PRO A 26 -5.97 2.17 21.31
N PHE A 27 -5.83 1.12 20.50
CA PHE A 27 -5.02 1.15 19.30
C PHE A 27 -5.27 2.53 18.69
N ALA A 28 -4.24 3.39 18.71
CA ALA A 28 -4.34 4.78 18.29
C ALA A 28 -5.22 4.83 17.05
N ARG A 29 -6.33 5.59 17.10
CA ARG A 29 -7.37 5.65 16.05
C ARG A 29 -6.71 5.38 14.70
N GLN A 30 -6.94 4.19 14.14
CA GLN A 30 -6.18 3.76 12.99
C GLN A 30 -6.38 4.80 11.89
N THR A 31 -5.30 5.48 11.49
CA THR A 31 -5.36 6.56 10.51
C THR A 31 -6.02 6.02 9.26
N ALA A 32 -7.17 6.58 8.90
CA ALA A 32 -7.88 6.25 7.67
C ALA A 32 -6.94 6.47 6.48
N ILE A 33 -6.98 5.59 5.48
CA ILE A 33 -6.10 5.73 4.29
C ILE A 33 -6.42 7.05 3.57
N GLU A 34 -7.69 7.41 3.56
CA GLU A 34 -8.25 8.62 3.00
C GLU A 34 -7.72 9.90 3.69
N ALA A 35 -7.22 9.79 4.92
CA ALA A 35 -6.68 10.92 5.66
C ALA A 35 -5.25 11.31 5.22
N VAL A 36 -4.55 10.44 4.48
CA VAL A 36 -3.20 10.73 3.94
C VAL A 36 -3.23 11.05 2.45
N LEU A 37 -4.40 10.95 1.80
CA LEU A 37 -4.60 11.28 0.40
C LEU A 37 -5.07 12.73 0.25
N PRO A 38 -4.56 13.49 -0.73
CA PRO A 38 -5.02 14.84 -1.03
C PRO A 38 -6.52 14.90 -1.36
N GLY A 39 -7.19 15.99 -0.98
CA GLY A 39 -8.63 16.18 -1.20
C GLY A 39 -9.07 16.18 -2.67
N ASP A 40 -8.15 16.47 -3.59
CA ASP A 40 -8.35 16.47 -5.04
C ASP A 40 -7.92 15.15 -5.70
N THR A 41 -7.77 14.06 -4.94
CA THR A 41 -7.53 12.71 -5.50
C THR A 41 -8.65 12.35 -6.48
N LEU A 42 -8.30 11.97 -7.71
CA LEU A 42 -9.25 11.72 -8.79
C LEU A 42 -10.02 10.40 -8.61
N GLY A 43 -9.34 9.39 -8.06
CA GLY A 43 -9.94 8.08 -7.86
C GLY A 43 -9.17 7.28 -6.83
N MET A 44 -9.91 6.44 -6.10
CA MET A 44 -9.34 5.56 -5.09
C MET A 44 -10.02 4.20 -5.17
N VAL A 45 -9.23 3.13 -5.26
CA VAL A 45 -9.70 1.75 -5.17
C VAL A 45 -9.11 1.14 -3.91
N ARG A 46 -9.98 0.89 -2.93
CA ARG A 46 -9.62 0.29 -1.65
C ARG A 46 -9.96 -1.19 -1.62
N VAL A 47 -9.01 -1.99 -1.15
CA VAL A 47 -9.11 -3.45 -1.07
C VAL A 47 -8.70 -3.90 0.33
N CYS A 48 -9.66 -4.42 1.08
CA CYS A 48 -9.39 -5.05 2.38
C CYS A 48 -8.90 -6.48 2.18
N GLU A 49 -7.91 -6.92 2.95
CA GLU A 49 -7.38 -8.30 2.90
C GLU A 49 -7.01 -8.76 1.46
N LEU A 50 -6.19 -7.99 0.74
CA LEU A 50 -5.90 -8.18 -0.69
C LEU A 50 -5.55 -9.64 -1.04
N LYS A 51 -4.72 -10.31 -0.23
CA LYS A 51 -4.35 -11.72 -0.45
C LYS A 51 -5.58 -12.64 -0.50
N LYS A 52 -6.49 -12.50 0.46
CA LYS A 52 -7.72 -13.32 0.50
C LYS A 52 -8.63 -13.00 -0.68
N GLN A 53 -8.68 -11.74 -1.12
CA GLN A 53 -9.46 -11.37 -2.31
C GLN A 53 -8.88 -12.01 -3.58
N ILE A 54 -7.56 -12.01 -3.74
CA ILE A 54 -6.89 -12.68 -4.86
C ILE A 54 -7.16 -14.19 -4.82
N GLU A 55 -7.04 -14.83 -3.66
CA GLU A 55 -7.31 -16.26 -3.49
C GLU A 55 -8.77 -16.63 -3.82
N ARG A 56 -9.74 -15.81 -3.35
CA ARG A 56 -11.17 -15.96 -3.69
C ARG A 56 -11.44 -15.74 -5.17
N PHE A 57 -10.80 -14.74 -5.77
CA PHE A 57 -10.94 -14.49 -7.20
C PHE A 57 -10.40 -15.66 -8.01
N LYS A 58 -9.20 -16.17 -7.68
CA LYS A 58 -8.57 -17.33 -8.33
C LYS A 58 -9.44 -18.59 -8.23
N SER A 59 -10.13 -18.80 -7.11
CA SER A 59 -11.03 -19.95 -6.93
C SER A 59 -12.45 -19.74 -7.51
N SER A 60 -12.80 -18.52 -7.91
CA SER A 60 -14.08 -18.22 -8.54
C SER A 60 -14.18 -18.77 -9.97
N ARG A 61 -15.40 -18.97 -10.48
CA ARG A 61 -15.63 -19.39 -11.88
C ARG A 61 -14.98 -18.45 -12.89
N MET A 62 -15.07 -17.14 -12.65
CA MET A 62 -14.47 -16.12 -13.51
C MET A 62 -12.94 -16.20 -13.48
N GLY A 63 -12.34 -16.32 -12.29
CA GLY A 63 -10.88 -16.45 -12.18
C GLY A 63 -10.35 -17.75 -12.77
N GLN A 64 -11.08 -18.86 -12.65
CA GLN A 64 -10.75 -20.12 -13.33
C GLN A 64 -10.85 -20.00 -14.84
N ALA A 65 -11.89 -19.35 -15.36
CA ALA A 65 -12.06 -19.10 -16.79
C ALA A 65 -10.93 -18.22 -17.35
N LEU A 66 -10.59 -17.13 -16.65
CA LEU A 66 -9.48 -16.25 -17.03
C LEU A 66 -8.12 -16.95 -16.91
N GLY A 67 -7.92 -17.78 -15.88
CA GLY A 67 -6.71 -18.55 -15.70
C GLY A 67 -6.48 -19.64 -16.75
N GLY A 68 -7.53 -20.01 -17.51
CA GLY A 68 -7.45 -20.94 -18.63
C GLY A 68 -7.09 -20.28 -19.98
N ILE A 69 -6.99 -18.94 -20.04
CA ILE A 69 -6.63 -18.22 -21.27
C ILE A 69 -5.13 -18.40 -21.54
N ASP A 70 -4.79 -18.87 -22.74
CA ASP A 70 -3.41 -18.86 -23.24
C ASP A 70 -3.00 -17.43 -23.60
N LEU A 71 -2.50 -16.71 -22.58
CA LEU A 71 -2.08 -15.32 -22.71
C LEU A 71 -0.95 -15.15 -23.75
N PRO A 72 0.09 -16.01 -23.82
CA PRO A 72 1.06 -15.98 -24.91
C PRO A 72 0.45 -16.02 -26.31
N GLN A 73 -0.52 -16.92 -26.53
CA GLN A 73 -1.21 -17.03 -27.81
C GLN A 73 -2.08 -15.80 -28.11
N LEU A 74 -2.79 -15.28 -27.10
CA LEU A 74 -3.59 -14.05 -27.26
C LEU A 74 -2.71 -12.85 -27.62
N MET A 75 -1.57 -12.67 -26.97
CA MET A 75 -0.63 -11.60 -27.30
C MET A 75 -0.02 -11.77 -28.70
N ALA A 76 0.23 -13.01 -29.13
CA ALA A 76 0.67 -13.29 -30.48
C ALA A 76 -0.40 -12.91 -31.52
N ALA A 77 -1.68 -13.20 -31.23
CA ALA A 77 -2.81 -12.85 -32.09
C ALA A 77 -3.08 -11.33 -32.17
N MET A 78 -2.60 -10.56 -31.19
CA MET A 78 -2.63 -9.08 -31.20
C MET A 78 -1.40 -8.46 -31.86
N ASP A 79 -0.60 -9.25 -32.60
CA ASP A 79 0.64 -8.81 -33.26
C ASP A 79 1.65 -8.13 -32.31
N MET A 80 1.65 -8.52 -31.02
CA MET A 80 2.57 -7.96 -30.05
C MET A 80 4.02 -8.40 -30.36
N PRO A 81 4.99 -7.47 -30.40
CA PRO A 81 6.40 -7.80 -30.60
C PRO A 81 6.90 -8.84 -29.62
N LEU A 82 7.73 -9.79 -30.08
CA LEU A 82 8.23 -10.90 -29.26
C LEU A 82 8.90 -10.42 -27.96
N LYS A 83 9.71 -9.37 -28.06
CA LYS A 83 10.38 -8.75 -26.90
C LYS A 83 9.38 -8.27 -25.83
N GLN A 84 8.30 -7.60 -26.24
CA GLN A 84 7.26 -7.12 -25.31
C GLN A 84 6.48 -8.28 -24.68
N ARG A 85 6.26 -9.36 -25.43
CA ARG A 85 5.63 -10.59 -24.91
C ARG A 85 6.49 -11.24 -23.83
N GLU A 86 7.79 -11.38 -24.07
CA GLU A 86 8.73 -11.95 -23.09
C GLU A 86 8.81 -11.10 -21.82
N GLU A 87 8.92 -9.77 -21.96
CA GLU A 87 8.93 -8.83 -20.84
C GLU A 87 7.62 -8.90 -20.01
N THR A 88 6.48 -9.02 -20.69
CA THR A 88 5.17 -9.16 -20.04
C THR A 88 5.06 -10.49 -19.29
N MET A 89 5.48 -11.60 -19.91
CA MET A 89 5.45 -12.93 -19.28
C MET A 89 6.38 -12.99 -18.06
N HIS A 90 7.56 -12.39 -18.16
CA HIS A 90 8.50 -12.27 -17.04
C HIS A 90 7.90 -11.46 -15.90
N SER A 91 7.30 -10.30 -16.21
CA SER A 91 6.63 -9.45 -15.22
C SER A 91 5.47 -10.18 -14.52
N MET A 92 4.69 -10.95 -15.28
CA MET A 92 3.58 -11.74 -14.72
C MET A 92 4.07 -12.89 -13.83
N ALA A 93 5.16 -13.55 -14.21
CA ALA A 93 5.79 -14.58 -13.38
C ALA A 93 6.31 -14.00 -12.05
N ASN A 94 7.02 -12.86 -12.13
CA ASN A 94 7.51 -12.15 -10.94
C ASN A 94 6.36 -11.72 -10.02
N PHE A 95 5.29 -11.16 -10.59
CA PHE A 95 4.10 -10.80 -9.82
C PHE A 95 3.47 -12.01 -9.13
N LYS A 96 3.34 -13.15 -9.84
CA LYS A 96 2.80 -14.40 -9.27
C LYS A 96 3.67 -14.89 -8.11
N THR A 97 4.99 -14.84 -8.24
CA THR A 97 5.92 -15.20 -7.16
C THR A 97 5.75 -14.26 -5.96
N ALA A 98 5.68 -12.95 -6.20
CA ALA A 98 5.49 -11.93 -5.18
C ALA A 98 4.19 -12.14 -4.39
N VAL A 99 3.07 -12.39 -5.07
CA VAL A 99 1.75 -12.63 -4.44
C VAL A 99 1.72 -13.91 -3.60
N ASN A 100 2.45 -14.95 -4.01
CA ASN A 100 2.51 -16.21 -3.26
C ASN A 100 3.48 -16.15 -2.08
N SER A 101 4.28 -15.09 -1.94
CA SER A 101 5.20 -14.90 -0.81
C SER A 101 4.43 -14.73 0.51
N PRO A 102 4.90 -15.31 1.63
CA PRO A 102 4.36 -15.02 2.96
C PRO A 102 4.35 -13.52 3.27
N TRP A 103 5.33 -12.78 2.76
CA TRP A 103 5.51 -11.35 2.99
C TRP A 103 4.48 -10.46 2.30
N PHE A 104 3.80 -10.96 1.26
CA PHE A 104 2.71 -10.23 0.61
C PHE A 104 1.56 -9.96 1.59
N ASP A 105 1.22 -10.94 2.43
CA ASP A 105 0.20 -10.78 3.46
C ASP A 105 0.65 -9.84 4.59
N THR A 106 1.95 -9.80 4.87
CA THR A 106 2.53 -8.87 5.83
C THR A 106 2.40 -7.42 5.37
N LEU A 107 2.62 -7.13 4.08
CA LEU A 107 2.52 -5.79 3.51
C LEU A 107 1.09 -5.36 3.19
N PHE A 108 0.29 -6.24 2.57
CA PHE A 108 -1.00 -5.89 1.96
C PHE A 108 -2.20 -6.61 2.60
N GLY A 109 -1.97 -7.39 3.66
CA GLY A 109 -3.01 -8.29 4.19
C GLY A 109 -4.03 -7.64 5.12
N LYS A 110 -3.87 -6.36 5.49
CA LYS A 110 -4.89 -5.64 6.29
C LYS A 110 -5.75 -4.75 5.41
N ASP A 111 -5.15 -3.74 4.79
CA ASP A 111 -5.85 -2.75 3.99
C ASP A 111 -4.88 -2.16 2.97
N VAL A 112 -5.30 -2.02 1.72
CA VAL A 112 -4.51 -1.40 0.67
C VAL A 112 -5.41 -0.57 -0.22
N SER A 113 -4.88 0.55 -0.69
CA SER A 113 -5.56 1.43 -1.60
C SER A 113 -4.63 1.85 -2.72
N PHE A 114 -5.18 1.88 -3.93
CA PHE A 114 -4.55 2.48 -5.09
C PHE A 114 -5.27 3.81 -5.34
N ALA A 115 -4.54 4.90 -5.25
CA ALA A 115 -5.07 6.25 -5.47
C ALA A 115 -4.42 6.85 -6.71
N LEU A 116 -5.25 7.38 -7.60
CA LEU A 116 -4.82 8.20 -8.72
C LEU A 116 -4.90 9.66 -8.28
N LEU A 117 -3.74 10.29 -8.10
CA LEU A 117 -3.70 11.70 -7.74
C LEU A 117 -3.97 12.58 -8.96
N ASN A 118 -4.45 13.78 -8.70
CA ASN A 118 -4.58 14.79 -9.74
C ASN A 118 -3.19 15.21 -10.23
N VAL A 119 -2.91 14.85 -11.47
CA VAL A 119 -1.86 15.45 -12.28
C VAL A 119 -2.43 16.70 -12.91
N ASN A 120 -1.72 17.83 -12.79
CA ASN A 120 -2.07 19.06 -13.50
C ASN A 120 -1.89 18.83 -15.00
N LEU A 121 -2.84 18.13 -15.61
CA LEU A 121 -2.91 17.89 -17.04
C LEU A 121 -3.49 19.14 -17.66
N ASP A 122 -2.73 19.75 -18.56
CA ASP A 122 -3.27 20.79 -19.42
C ASP A 122 -4.40 20.18 -20.26
N PRO A 123 -5.62 20.75 -20.25
CA PRO A 123 -6.75 20.25 -21.03
C PRO A 123 -6.43 20.11 -22.53
N SER A 124 -5.45 20.88 -23.03
CA SER A 124 -4.98 20.81 -24.42
C SER A 124 -4.12 19.58 -24.75
N GLN A 125 -3.70 18.80 -23.76
CA GLN A 125 -2.81 17.63 -23.91
C GLN A 125 -3.47 16.29 -23.53
N ILE A 126 -4.78 16.29 -23.28
CA ILE A 126 -5.53 15.09 -22.87
C ILE A 126 -5.44 13.97 -23.92
N GLU A 127 -5.32 14.32 -25.21
CA GLU A 127 -5.21 13.35 -26.31
C GLU A 127 -3.85 12.63 -26.37
N THR A 128 -2.83 13.14 -25.67
CA THR A 128 -1.46 12.60 -25.69
C THR A 128 -0.92 12.33 -24.28
N ILE A 129 -1.76 11.79 -23.40
CA ILE A 129 -1.31 11.44 -22.05
C ILE A 129 -0.35 10.25 -22.14
N ASP A 130 0.92 10.47 -21.82
CA ASP A 130 1.93 9.42 -21.68
C ASP A 130 1.54 8.48 -20.52
N PRO A 131 1.46 7.15 -20.75
CA PRO A 131 1.23 6.17 -19.69
C PRO A 131 2.16 6.33 -18.48
N LYS A 132 3.39 6.80 -18.71
CA LYS A 132 4.34 7.08 -17.62
C LYS A 132 3.87 8.20 -16.70
N THR A 133 3.27 9.26 -17.25
CA THR A 133 2.71 10.36 -16.45
C THR A 133 1.56 9.89 -15.57
N LEU A 134 0.72 8.98 -16.08
CA LEU A 134 -0.33 8.36 -15.27
C LEU A 134 0.26 7.47 -14.18
N LEU A 135 1.26 6.66 -14.50
CA LEU A 135 1.94 5.80 -13.53
C LEU A 135 2.60 6.61 -12.41
N ASP A 136 3.22 7.74 -12.77
CA ASP A 136 3.81 8.68 -11.82
C ASP A 136 2.76 9.38 -10.95
N ALA A 137 1.49 9.41 -11.34
CA ALA A 137 0.38 9.95 -10.55
C ALA A 137 -0.21 8.93 -9.57
N VAL A 138 0.11 7.64 -9.73
CA VAL A 138 -0.44 6.56 -8.89
C VAL A 138 0.34 6.44 -7.59
N VAL A 139 -0.39 6.40 -6.49
CA VAL A 139 0.13 6.13 -5.15
C VAL A 139 -0.57 4.90 -4.59
N LEU A 140 0.24 3.99 -4.07
CA LEU A 140 -0.20 2.89 -3.25
C LEU A 140 -0.13 3.30 -1.78
N VAL A 141 -1.22 3.13 -1.05
CA VAL A 141 -1.25 3.29 0.41
C VAL A 141 -1.67 1.96 1.02
N ALA A 142 -0.78 1.34 1.78
CA ALA A 142 -1.07 0.08 2.48
C ALA A 142 -0.97 0.25 3.99
N ARG A 143 -1.73 -0.56 4.71
CA ARG A 143 -1.57 -0.78 6.14
C ARG A 143 -0.90 -2.15 6.35
N PRO A 144 0.42 -2.21 6.52
CA PRO A 144 1.09 -3.48 6.78
C PRO A 144 0.63 -4.06 8.13
N LYS A 145 0.58 -5.39 8.24
CA LYS A 145 0.35 -6.09 9.51
C LYS A 145 1.49 -5.83 10.48
N GLN A 146 2.72 -5.70 9.94
CA GLN A 146 3.93 -5.47 10.72
C GLN A 146 4.76 -4.33 10.08
N PRO A 147 4.54 -3.07 10.50
CA PRO A 147 5.24 -1.91 9.91
C PRO A 147 6.77 -1.97 9.99
N ILE A 148 7.32 -2.60 11.03
CA ILE A 148 8.77 -2.74 11.24
C ILE A 148 9.46 -3.66 10.22
N HIS A 149 8.73 -4.60 9.61
CA HIS A 149 9.28 -5.57 8.67
C HIS A 149 9.03 -5.20 7.21
N VAL A 150 8.66 -3.95 6.92
CA VAL A 150 8.31 -3.53 5.55
C VAL A 150 9.48 -3.72 4.59
N LEU A 151 10.69 -3.30 4.98
CA LEU A 151 11.88 -3.46 4.14
C LEU A 151 12.23 -4.92 3.89
N GLU A 152 12.19 -5.75 4.93
CA GLU A 152 12.41 -7.19 4.83
C GLU A 152 11.38 -7.87 3.91
N SER A 153 10.12 -7.46 4.05
CA SER A 153 9.02 -7.94 3.20
C SER A 153 9.25 -7.60 1.74
N LEU A 154 9.67 -6.36 1.44
CA LEU A 154 9.97 -5.91 0.08
C LEU A 154 11.16 -6.68 -0.49
N ASN A 155 12.26 -6.79 0.24
CA ASN A 155 13.44 -7.55 -0.17
C ASN A 155 13.09 -9.00 -0.51
N SER A 156 12.27 -9.65 0.32
CA SER A 156 11.87 -11.04 0.07
C SER A 156 10.88 -11.19 -1.09
N MET A 157 10.01 -10.20 -1.33
CA MET A 157 9.07 -10.26 -2.45
C MET A 157 9.73 -10.07 -3.81
N PHE A 158 10.78 -9.26 -3.88
CA PHE A 158 11.45 -8.93 -5.14
C PHE A 158 12.72 -9.75 -5.38
N GLY A 159 13.07 -10.69 -4.49
CA GLY A 159 14.11 -11.71 -4.72
C GLY A 159 15.57 -11.21 -4.78
N SER A 160 15.77 -9.90 -4.95
CA SER A 160 17.07 -9.23 -4.93
C SER A 160 17.24 -8.43 -3.64
N GLN A 161 18.45 -8.40 -3.08
CA GLN A 161 18.80 -7.47 -2.02
C GLN A 161 18.67 -6.04 -2.55
N LEU A 162 17.54 -5.40 -2.28
CA LEU A 162 17.25 -4.08 -2.83
C LEU A 162 18.29 -3.10 -2.28
N SER A 163 18.99 -2.42 -3.18
CA SER A 163 19.90 -1.34 -2.82
C SER A 163 19.07 -0.12 -2.42
N VAL A 164 18.61 -0.12 -1.17
CA VAL A 164 17.74 0.94 -0.66
C VAL A 164 18.56 2.18 -0.34
N LYS A 165 18.19 3.29 -0.96
CA LYS A 165 18.69 4.62 -0.64
C LYS A 165 17.66 5.36 0.18
N THR A 166 18.07 5.92 1.30
CA THR A 166 17.21 6.71 2.18
C THR A 166 17.54 8.19 2.05
N GLN A 167 16.52 9.02 2.10
CA GLN A 167 16.65 10.47 2.14
C GLN A 167 15.66 11.04 3.17
N ASN A 168 16.10 12.04 3.92
CA ASN A 168 15.24 12.72 4.88
C ASN A 168 14.39 13.77 4.18
N TYR A 169 13.10 13.82 4.51
CA TYR A 169 12.18 14.83 4.06
C TYR A 169 11.31 15.29 5.23
N LYS A 170 11.57 16.50 5.73
CA LYS A 170 10.98 17.03 6.97
C LYS A 170 11.16 16.03 8.13
N GLN A 171 10.07 15.43 8.63
CA GLN A 171 10.10 14.45 9.73
C GLN A 171 10.04 12.99 9.27
N TRP A 172 10.01 12.75 7.96
CA TRP A 172 9.89 11.40 7.40
C TRP A 172 11.18 10.98 6.72
N GLU A 173 11.44 9.68 6.76
CA GLU A 173 12.44 9.03 5.95
C GLU A 173 11.75 8.49 4.68
N ILE A 174 12.25 8.87 3.52
CA ILE A 174 11.81 8.34 2.23
C ILE A 174 12.86 7.35 1.77
N SER A 175 12.46 6.10 1.64
CA SER A 175 13.27 5.02 1.11
C SER A 175 13.00 4.86 -0.38
N SER A 176 14.03 4.53 -1.15
CA SER A 176 13.91 4.32 -2.59
C SER A 176 14.75 3.14 -3.04
N PHE A 177 14.24 2.39 -4.01
CA PHE A 177 14.95 1.29 -4.65
C PHE A 177 14.59 1.23 -6.13
N LEU A 178 15.40 0.51 -6.91
CA LEU A 178 15.13 0.28 -8.33
C LEU A 178 14.54 -1.12 -8.50
N LEU A 179 13.49 -1.21 -9.33
CA LEU A 179 13.01 -2.49 -9.85
C LEU A 179 13.99 -3.03 -10.90
N GLU A 180 13.83 -4.31 -11.28
CA GLU A 180 14.68 -4.97 -12.28
C GLU A 180 14.71 -4.23 -13.62
N ASN A 181 13.62 -3.56 -13.99
CA ASN A 181 13.51 -2.75 -15.20
C ASN A 181 14.11 -1.33 -15.05
N GLY A 182 14.77 -1.03 -13.93
CA GLY A 182 15.35 0.28 -13.65
C GLY A 182 14.34 1.36 -13.20
N GLN A 183 13.05 1.03 -13.06
CA GLN A 183 12.06 1.97 -12.58
C GLN A 183 12.25 2.20 -11.07
N PRO A 184 12.39 3.45 -10.59
CA PRO A 184 12.44 3.73 -9.17
C PRO A 184 11.08 3.53 -8.50
N VAL A 185 11.12 3.00 -7.29
CA VAL A 185 10.00 2.95 -6.36
C VAL A 185 10.42 3.68 -5.10
N TYR A 186 9.58 4.62 -4.68
CA TYR A 186 9.72 5.38 -3.45
C TYR A 186 8.69 4.88 -2.45
N TYR A 187 9.06 4.76 -1.18
CA TYR A 187 8.12 4.50 -0.11
C TYR A 187 8.50 5.23 1.18
N SER A 188 7.52 5.45 2.04
CA SER A 188 7.71 5.99 3.39
C SER A 188 6.65 5.44 4.34
N LEU A 189 6.99 5.39 5.62
CA LEU A 189 6.09 4.95 6.69
C LEU A 189 5.63 6.14 7.50
N THR A 190 4.32 6.31 7.62
CA THR A 190 3.74 7.36 8.48
C THR A 190 2.47 6.88 9.15
N LYS A 191 2.35 7.12 10.47
CA LYS A 191 1.15 6.80 11.28
C LYS A 191 0.64 5.35 11.08
N GLY A 192 1.55 4.39 10.89
CA GLY A 192 1.23 2.97 10.67
C GLY A 192 0.75 2.61 9.25
N LEU A 193 0.83 3.56 8.30
CA LEU A 193 0.60 3.35 6.88
C LEU A 193 1.93 3.39 6.11
N MET A 194 2.03 2.59 5.07
CA MET A 194 3.05 2.65 4.05
C MET A 194 2.47 3.38 2.84
N ILE A 195 3.15 4.44 2.40
CA ILE A 195 2.82 5.16 1.18
C ILE A 195 3.94 4.87 0.19
N ALA A 196 3.60 4.39 -1.00
CA ALA A 196 4.55 4.02 -2.04
C ALA A 196 4.10 4.56 -3.41
N GLY A 197 5.05 4.84 -4.30
CA GLY A 197 4.76 5.31 -5.65
C GLY A 197 5.98 5.28 -6.55
N PHE A 198 5.77 5.51 -7.84
CA PHE A 198 6.83 5.51 -8.85
C PHE A 198 7.54 6.87 -8.99
N SER A 199 6.92 7.92 -8.45
CA SER A 199 7.48 9.27 -8.39
C SER A 199 7.52 9.78 -6.95
N ILE A 200 8.58 10.53 -6.64
CA ILE A 200 8.78 11.16 -5.33
C ILE A 200 7.77 12.28 -5.05
N THR A 201 7.30 12.97 -6.08
CA THR A 201 6.42 14.15 -5.95
C THR A 201 5.05 13.80 -5.35
N PRO A 202 4.29 12.83 -5.88
CA PRO A 202 3.06 12.33 -5.26
C PRO A 202 3.26 11.86 -3.82
N LEU A 203 4.36 11.14 -3.57
CA LEU A 203 4.65 10.61 -2.25
C LEU A 203 4.86 11.74 -1.23
N LYS A 204 5.65 12.76 -1.58
CA LYS A 204 5.83 13.95 -0.74
C LYS A 204 4.51 14.67 -0.48
N ARG A 205 3.66 14.82 -1.52
CA ARG A 205 2.34 15.42 -1.39
C ARG A 205 1.44 14.68 -0.39
N CYS A 206 1.40 13.35 -0.45
CA CYS A 206 0.66 12.54 0.53
C CYS A 206 1.25 12.63 1.95
N LEU A 207 2.58 12.69 2.07
CA LEU A 207 3.22 12.91 3.38
C LEU A 207 2.88 14.28 3.96
N GLU A 208 2.94 15.35 3.15
CA GLU A 208 2.52 16.68 3.57
C GLU A 208 1.05 16.71 3.97
N GLN A 209 0.18 16.07 3.18
CA GLN A 209 -1.24 15.92 3.50
C GLN A 209 -1.46 15.21 4.84
N SER A 210 -0.61 14.26 5.21
CA SER A 210 -0.71 13.57 6.51
C SER A 210 -0.54 14.52 7.71
N LEU A 211 0.00 15.73 7.53
CA LEU A 211 0.07 16.76 8.57
C LEU A 211 -1.20 17.59 8.69
N ASP A 212 -1.89 17.84 7.57
CA ASP A 212 -3.11 18.64 7.54
C ASP A 212 -4.31 17.75 7.25
N ALA A 213 -5.03 17.35 8.30
CA ALA A 213 -6.21 16.50 8.13
C ALA A 213 -7.38 17.22 7.43
N THR A 214 -7.39 18.55 7.39
CA THR A 214 -8.56 19.33 6.94
C THR A 214 -8.76 19.32 5.44
N THR A 215 -7.68 19.17 4.68
CA THR A 215 -7.68 19.16 3.20
C THR A 215 -7.59 17.75 2.62
N SER A 216 -7.75 16.72 3.45
CA SER A 216 -7.62 15.31 3.04
C SER A 216 -8.84 14.81 2.25
N LEU A 217 -8.68 13.73 1.49
CA LEU A 217 -9.77 13.05 0.77
C LEU A 217 -10.92 12.67 1.71
N LEU A 218 -10.61 12.29 2.95
CA LEU A 218 -11.61 11.98 3.98
C LEU A 218 -12.58 13.14 4.25
N GLN A 219 -12.11 14.38 4.10
CA GLN A 219 -12.90 15.60 4.31
C GLN A 219 -13.45 16.19 3.01
N ALA A 220 -13.09 15.63 1.86
CA ALA A 220 -13.59 16.11 0.58
C ALA A 220 -15.10 15.87 0.48
N GLN A 221 -15.85 16.94 0.16
CA GLN A 221 -17.32 16.88 0.11
C GLN A 221 -17.83 15.84 -0.89
N ILE A 222 -17.14 15.67 -2.02
CA ILE A 222 -17.47 14.67 -3.04
C ILE A 222 -17.33 13.25 -2.46
N TYR A 223 -16.26 12.98 -1.71
CA TYR A 223 -16.02 11.69 -1.09
C TYR A 223 -17.09 11.36 -0.04
N GLN A 224 -17.43 12.33 0.82
CA GLN A 224 -18.47 12.14 1.83
C GLN A 224 -19.86 11.88 1.25
N ARG A 225 -20.19 12.44 0.07
CA ARG A 225 -21.49 12.20 -0.57
C ARG A 225 -21.65 10.79 -1.15
N HIS A 226 -20.56 10.15 -1.56
CA HIS A 226 -20.60 8.86 -2.25
C HIS A 226 -20.18 7.67 -1.38
N CYS A 227 -19.53 7.91 -0.24
CA CYS A 227 -18.95 6.86 0.60
C CYS A 227 -19.36 6.89 2.08
N ALA A 228 -20.16 7.88 2.53
CA ALA A 228 -20.78 7.89 3.86
C ALA A 228 -22.16 7.21 3.81
#